data_AF-A0A954MST6-F1
#
_entry.id   AF-A0A954MST6-F1
#
_cell.length_a   1.000
_cell.length_b   1.000
_cell.length_c   1.000
_cell.angle_alpha   90.00
_cell.angle_beta   90.00
_cell.angle_gamma   90.00
#
_symmetry.space_group_name_H-M   'P 1'
#
loop_
_entity.id
_entity.type
_entity.pdbx_description
1 polymer ?
#
loop_
_entity_poly.entity_id
_entity_poly.type
_entity_poly.pdbx_seq_one_letter_code
_entity_poly.pdbx_strand_id
1 'polypeptide(L)'
;MSSKFDGYEKLLQHQRFQSAMSGIQTASSLKQMQLAGNMSQSLHSLYGEMEDMRQACDDAVSIQRQMLEREQIQGDIEEFIYSTQKMIDAFQSDDCEIPLPMQYFNLRGVLETIEECGLTTALVRGRDNKAALETMVDQGKELFGRLEVEPEVQEAIQWAKDERKRQIDKKREKQKKLEAKRAEEARAAEEKRLEQERH
;
A
#
# COMPACT_ATOMS: atom_id res chain seq x y z
N MET A 1 -72.69 43.74 -55.03
CA MET A 1 -72.78 42.28 -55.25
C MET A 1 -71.40 41.69 -55.04
N SER A 2 -71.09 41.15 -53.86
CA SER A 2 -69.90 40.32 -53.67
C SER A 2 -70.24 38.91 -54.17
N SER A 3 -69.46 38.45 -55.13
CA SER A 3 -69.68 37.18 -55.83
C SER A 3 -69.32 36.02 -54.91
N LYS A 4 -70.08 34.91 -54.98
CA LYS A 4 -69.78 33.64 -54.27
C LYS A 4 -68.34 33.12 -54.53
N PHE A 5 -67.68 33.64 -55.56
CA PHE A 5 -66.29 33.40 -55.91
C PHE A 5 -65.29 33.98 -54.88
N ASP A 6 -65.55 35.17 -54.31
CA ASP A 6 -64.68 35.80 -53.30
C ASP A 6 -64.64 34.99 -51.98
N GLY A 7 -65.75 34.34 -51.63
CA GLY A 7 -65.86 33.53 -50.42
C GLY A 7 -65.04 32.23 -50.49
N TYR A 8 -65.02 31.58 -51.65
CA TYR A 8 -64.21 30.39 -51.89
C TYR A 8 -62.72 30.71 -51.92
N GLU A 9 -62.34 31.84 -52.50
CA GLU A 9 -60.95 32.28 -52.56
C GLU A 9 -60.40 32.61 -51.16
N LYS A 10 -61.21 33.25 -50.31
CA LYS A 10 -60.86 33.49 -48.89
C LYS A 10 -60.74 32.19 -48.09
N LEU A 11 -61.62 31.21 -48.33
CA LEU A 11 -61.56 29.93 -47.61
C LEU A 11 -60.32 29.12 -48.00
N LEU A 12 -59.95 29.11 -49.28
CA LEU A 12 -58.72 28.49 -49.77
C LEU A 12 -57.47 29.22 -49.26
N GLN A 13 -57.49 30.56 -49.18
CA GLN A 13 -56.40 31.32 -48.57
C GLN A 13 -56.27 31.02 -47.08
N HIS A 14 -57.38 30.91 -46.34
CA HIS A 14 -57.35 30.56 -44.93
C HIS A 14 -56.83 29.14 -44.69
N GLN A 15 -57.25 28.17 -45.52
CA GLN A 15 -56.77 26.80 -45.45
C GLN A 15 -55.26 26.72 -45.76
N ARG A 16 -54.78 27.44 -46.79
CA ARG A 16 -53.35 27.52 -47.10
C ARG A 16 -52.56 28.18 -45.97
N PHE A 17 -53.10 29.22 -45.35
CA PHE A 17 -52.47 29.88 -44.21
C PHE A 17 -52.40 28.97 -42.99
N GLN A 18 -53.48 28.25 -42.66
CA GLN A 18 -53.50 27.28 -41.57
C GLN A 18 -52.53 26.11 -41.82
N SER A 19 -52.48 25.57 -43.05
CA SER A 19 -51.52 24.53 -43.43
C SER A 19 -50.08 25.02 -43.38
N ALA A 20 -49.82 26.26 -43.81
CA ALA A 20 -48.49 26.88 -43.72
C ALA A 20 -48.07 27.10 -42.26
N MET A 21 -48.98 27.59 -41.40
CA MET A 21 -48.71 27.80 -39.98
C MET A 21 -48.48 26.48 -39.24
N SER A 22 -49.27 25.43 -39.54
CA SER A 22 -49.05 24.09 -39.01
C SER A 22 -47.70 23.52 -39.47
N GLY A 23 -47.35 23.69 -40.74
CA GLY A 23 -46.04 23.28 -41.28
C GLY A 23 -44.87 24.01 -40.60
N ILE A 24 -45.00 25.31 -40.32
CA ILE A 24 -44.01 26.10 -39.59
C ILE A 24 -43.89 25.62 -38.14
N GLN A 25 -45.00 25.33 -37.47
CA GLN A 25 -44.99 24.79 -36.10
C GLN A 25 -44.33 23.42 -36.03
N THR A 26 -44.62 22.51 -36.98
CA THR A 26 -43.99 21.19 -37.05
C THR A 26 -42.51 21.28 -37.42
N ALA A 27 -42.12 22.17 -38.32
CA ALA A 27 -40.71 22.39 -38.64
C ALA A 27 -39.94 22.98 -37.46
N SER A 28 -40.57 23.89 -36.70
CA SER A 28 -40.00 24.46 -35.48
C SER A 28 -39.82 23.40 -34.39
N SER A 29 -40.83 22.55 -34.14
CA SER A 29 -40.73 21.48 -33.16
C SER A 29 -39.70 20.42 -33.54
N LEU A 30 -39.58 20.06 -34.83
CA LEU A 30 -38.54 19.15 -35.32
C LEU A 30 -37.13 19.74 -35.14
N LYS A 31 -36.93 21.03 -35.43
CA LYS A 31 -35.64 21.70 -35.16
C LYS A 31 -35.31 21.74 -33.67
N GLN A 32 -36.30 22.01 -32.82
CA GLN A 32 -36.12 21.98 -31.37
C GLN A 32 -35.77 20.57 -30.87
N MET A 33 -36.41 19.53 -31.40
CA MET A 33 -36.13 18.14 -31.05
C MET A 33 -34.74 17.68 -31.54
N GLN A 34 -34.32 18.11 -32.73
CA GLN A 34 -32.95 17.87 -33.24
C GLN A 34 -31.89 18.57 -32.40
N LEU A 35 -32.12 19.83 -32.01
CA LEU A 35 -31.22 20.55 -31.10
C LEU A 35 -31.13 19.86 -29.74
N ALA A 36 -32.26 19.44 -29.17
CA ALA A 36 -32.29 18.70 -27.91
C ALA A 36 -31.54 17.35 -28.01
N GLY A 37 -31.69 16.63 -29.13
CA GLY A 37 -30.96 15.38 -29.38
C GLY A 37 -29.44 15.58 -29.49
N ASN A 38 -28.99 16.60 -30.23
CA ASN A 38 -27.57 16.92 -30.37
C ASN A 38 -26.96 17.41 -29.05
N MET A 39 -27.72 18.19 -28.26
CA MET A 39 -27.30 18.60 -26.92
C MET A 39 -27.19 17.42 -25.97
N SER A 40 -28.15 16.48 -26.00
CA SER A 40 -28.11 15.27 -25.18
C SER A 40 -26.91 14.38 -25.50
N GLN A 41 -26.56 14.22 -26.79
CA GLN A 41 -25.36 13.47 -27.20
C GLN A 41 -24.07 14.16 -26.80
N SER A 42 -24.00 15.48 -26.97
CA SER A 42 -22.82 16.27 -26.56
C SER A 42 -22.60 16.22 -25.05
N LEU A 43 -23.67 16.29 -24.26
CA LEU A 43 -23.60 16.12 -22.81
C LEU A 43 -23.12 14.72 -22.43
N HIS A 44 -23.61 13.66 -23.08
CA HIS A 44 -23.15 12.30 -22.80
C HIS A 44 -21.67 12.09 -23.13
N SER A 45 -21.18 12.66 -24.24
CA SER A 45 -19.74 12.69 -24.58
C SER A 45 -18.92 13.42 -23.51
N LEU A 46 -19.38 14.59 -23.07
CA LEU A 46 -18.71 15.35 -22.01
C LEU A 46 -18.69 14.59 -20.67
N TYR A 47 -19.78 13.90 -20.30
CA TYR A 47 -19.80 13.08 -19.09
C TYR A 47 -18.83 11.89 -19.18
N GLY A 48 -18.73 11.25 -20.34
CA GLY A 48 -17.73 10.19 -20.58
C GLY A 48 -16.31 10.72 -20.44
N GLU A 49 -16.00 11.85 -21.09
CA GLU A 49 -14.69 12.50 -20.99
C GLU A 49 -14.37 12.96 -19.55
N MET A 50 -15.36 13.43 -18.79
CA MET A 50 -15.15 13.82 -17.39
C MET A 50 -14.89 12.61 -16.48
N GLU A 51 -15.53 11.47 -16.72
CA GLU A 51 -15.26 10.23 -15.97
C GLU A 51 -13.88 9.67 -16.32
N ASP A 52 -13.50 9.68 -17.60
CA ASP A 52 -12.16 9.30 -18.05
C ASP A 52 -11.09 10.22 -17.43
N MET A 53 -11.32 11.53 -17.39
CA MET A 53 -10.44 12.49 -16.71
C MET A 53 -10.35 12.22 -15.21
N ARG A 54 -11.47 11.87 -14.56
CA ARG A 54 -11.48 11.54 -13.14
C ARG A 54 -10.66 10.29 -12.84
N GLN A 55 -10.86 9.23 -13.63
CA GLN A 55 -10.08 8.00 -13.51
C GLN A 55 -8.59 8.27 -13.73
N ALA A 56 -8.23 9.06 -14.75
CA ALA A 56 -6.85 9.43 -15.01
C ALA A 56 -6.22 10.24 -13.85
N CYS A 57 -6.98 11.12 -13.21
CA CYS A 57 -6.54 11.84 -12.01
C CYS A 57 -6.31 10.89 -10.83
N ASP A 58 -7.23 9.95 -10.57
CA ASP A 58 -7.09 8.99 -9.48
C ASP A 58 -5.87 8.07 -9.70
N ASP A 59 -5.65 7.62 -10.94
CA ASP A 59 -4.47 6.85 -11.33
C ASP A 59 -3.18 7.65 -11.15
N ALA A 60 -3.17 8.93 -11.56
CA ALA A 60 -2.03 9.82 -11.40
C ALA A 60 -1.68 10.04 -9.92
N VAL A 61 -2.68 10.24 -9.05
CA VAL A 61 -2.48 10.37 -7.60
C VAL A 61 -1.94 9.07 -7.01
N SER A 62 -2.45 7.91 -7.44
CA SER A 62 -1.95 6.60 -7.00
C SER A 62 -0.47 6.41 -7.37
N ILE A 63 -0.10 6.72 -8.62
CA ILE A 63 1.30 6.67 -9.08
C ILE A 63 2.18 7.61 -8.26
N GLN A 64 1.75 8.85 -8.02
CA GLN A 64 2.52 9.81 -7.21
C GLN A 64 2.74 9.31 -5.79
N ARG A 65 1.75 8.67 -5.17
CA ARG A 65 1.91 8.05 -3.83
C ARG A 65 2.95 6.95 -3.85
N GLN A 66 2.89 6.04 -4.83
CA GLN A 66 3.88 4.97 -4.96
C GLN A 66 5.29 5.52 -5.22
N MET A 67 5.42 6.58 -6.02
CA MET A 67 6.71 7.24 -6.24
C MET A 67 7.27 7.83 -4.95
N LEU A 68 6.43 8.51 -4.15
CA LEU A 68 6.82 9.08 -2.87
C LEU A 68 7.24 7.99 -1.87
N GLU A 69 6.47 6.90 -1.77
CA GLU A 69 6.81 5.75 -0.93
C GLU A 69 8.16 5.13 -1.33
N ARG A 70 8.40 4.99 -2.64
CA ARG A 70 9.69 4.50 -3.14
C ARG A 70 10.83 5.44 -2.79
N GLU A 71 10.64 6.75 -2.92
CA GLU A 71 11.66 7.76 -2.56
C GLU A 71 11.97 7.73 -1.07
N GLN A 72 10.95 7.58 -0.21
CA GLN A 72 11.13 7.43 1.22
C GLN A 72 11.96 6.19 1.54
N ILE A 73 11.60 5.03 0.96
CA ILE A 73 12.36 3.78 1.15
C ILE A 73 13.82 3.94 0.69
N GLN A 74 14.07 4.65 -0.41
CA GLN A 74 15.44 4.95 -0.84
C GLN A 74 16.18 5.81 0.18
N GLY A 75 15.53 6.82 0.75
CA GLY A 75 16.09 7.64 1.83
C GLY A 75 16.47 6.80 3.04
N ASP A 76 15.57 5.92 3.48
CA ASP A 76 15.81 5.01 4.61
C ASP A 76 16.98 4.05 4.35
N ILE A 77 17.11 3.53 3.12
CA ILE A 77 18.23 2.68 2.71
C ILE A 77 19.55 3.47 2.70
N GLU A 78 19.55 4.69 2.17
CA GLU A 78 20.74 5.55 2.13
C GLU A 78 21.22 5.90 3.55
N GLU A 79 20.30 6.25 4.45
CA GLU A 79 20.60 6.51 5.86
C GLU A 79 21.08 5.26 6.60
N PHE A 80 20.48 4.10 6.31
CA PHE A 80 20.90 2.82 6.88
C PHE A 80 22.34 2.48 6.47
N ILE A 81 22.68 2.63 5.19
CA ILE A 81 24.04 2.38 4.68
C ILE A 81 25.02 3.33 5.39
N TYR A 82 24.72 4.62 5.41
CA TYR A 82 25.59 5.62 6.02
C TYR A 82 25.80 5.36 7.52
N SER A 83 24.73 5.13 8.27
CA SER A 83 24.78 4.90 9.71
C SER A 83 25.55 3.62 10.06
N THR A 84 25.36 2.58 9.26
CA THR A 84 26.07 1.31 9.44
C THR A 84 27.55 1.43 9.12
N GLN A 85 27.93 2.16 8.07
CA GLN A 85 29.34 2.48 7.80
C GLN A 85 29.98 3.20 8.98
N LYS A 86 29.31 4.22 9.53
CA LYS A 86 29.81 4.93 10.72
C LYS A 86 29.92 4.06 11.94
N MET A 87 28.99 3.11 12.12
CA MET A 87 29.06 2.13 13.19
C MET A 87 30.28 1.20 13.04
N ILE A 88 30.52 0.68 11.83
CA ILE A 88 31.67 -0.18 11.54
C ILE A 88 32.97 0.58 11.76
N ASP A 89 33.07 1.82 11.24
CA ASP A 89 34.23 2.70 11.45
C ASP A 89 34.50 2.89 12.96
N ALA A 90 33.46 3.14 13.75
CA ALA A 90 33.57 3.33 15.19
C ALA A 90 34.00 2.05 15.93
N PHE A 91 33.53 0.87 15.49
CA PHE A 91 33.91 -0.41 16.09
C PHE A 91 35.33 -0.84 15.73
N GLN A 92 35.86 -0.38 14.59
CA GLN A 92 37.25 -0.63 14.19
C GLN A 92 38.25 0.30 14.88
N SER A 93 37.79 1.37 15.53
CA SER A 93 38.65 2.29 16.26
C SER A 93 39.19 1.65 17.55
N ASP A 94 40.48 1.84 17.84
CA ASP A 94 41.10 1.41 19.09
C ASP A 94 40.49 2.10 20.32
N ASP A 95 39.90 3.28 20.13
CA ASP A 95 39.23 4.07 21.18
C ASP A 95 37.74 3.70 21.33
N CYS A 96 37.29 2.57 20.80
CA CYS A 96 35.89 2.17 20.90
C CYS A 96 35.52 1.78 22.35
N GLU A 97 34.73 2.63 23.02
CA GLU A 97 34.25 2.37 24.38
C GLU A 97 33.19 1.26 24.47
N ILE A 98 32.70 0.77 23.33
CA ILE A 98 31.61 -0.20 23.27
C ILE A 98 32.17 -1.60 23.53
N PRO A 99 31.63 -2.38 24.49
CA PRO A 99 32.10 -3.73 24.76
C PRO A 99 32.00 -4.66 23.54
N LEU A 100 32.99 -5.54 23.35
CA LEU A 100 33.06 -6.48 22.21
C LEU A 100 31.77 -7.31 22.03
N PRO A 101 31.12 -7.84 23.09
CA PRO A 101 29.85 -8.54 22.93
C PRO A 101 28.74 -7.67 22.32
N MET A 102 28.68 -6.39 22.70
CA MET A 102 27.69 -5.46 22.16
C MET A 102 27.97 -5.14 20.70
N GLN A 103 29.25 -4.91 20.35
CA GLN A 103 29.64 -4.72 18.96
C GLN A 103 29.22 -5.93 18.10
N TYR A 104 29.49 -7.15 18.59
CA TYR A 104 29.14 -8.39 17.92
C TYR A 104 27.63 -8.50 17.68
N PHE A 105 26.80 -8.33 18.71
CA PHE A 105 25.34 -8.47 18.57
C PHE A 105 24.72 -7.38 17.69
N ASN A 106 25.22 -6.14 17.75
CA ASN A 106 24.77 -5.08 16.86
C ASN A 106 25.11 -5.40 15.40
N LEU A 107 26.35 -5.81 15.13
CA LEU A 107 26.80 -6.14 13.79
C LEU A 107 26.08 -7.38 13.23
N ARG A 108 25.82 -8.37 14.09
CA ARG A 108 24.99 -9.51 13.76
C ARG A 108 23.59 -9.08 13.30
N GLY A 109 22.94 -8.21 14.09
CA GLY A 109 21.61 -7.72 13.77
C GLY A 109 21.57 -6.97 12.43
N VAL A 110 22.58 -6.15 12.14
CA VAL A 110 22.73 -5.45 10.86
C VAL A 110 22.84 -6.46 9.70
N LEU A 111 23.73 -7.45 9.81
CA LEU A 111 23.95 -8.44 8.74
C LEU A 111 22.70 -9.31 8.52
N GLU A 112 22.05 -9.75 9.60
CA GLU A 112 20.77 -10.48 9.54
C GLU A 112 19.68 -9.61 8.88
N THR A 113 19.59 -8.32 9.22
CA THR A 113 18.62 -7.39 8.59
C THR A 113 18.85 -7.27 7.08
N ILE A 114 20.10 -7.17 6.63
CA ILE A 114 20.45 -7.09 5.20
C ILE A 114 19.98 -8.35 4.46
N GLU A 115 20.19 -9.51 5.06
CA GLU A 115 19.80 -10.81 4.50
C GLU A 115 18.27 -10.98 4.49
N GLU A 116 17.59 -10.74 5.62
CA GLU A 116 16.14 -10.89 5.76
C GLU A 116 15.35 -9.92 4.87
N CYS A 117 15.82 -8.68 4.74
CA CYS A 117 15.20 -7.69 3.87
C CYS A 117 15.60 -7.84 2.40
N GLY A 118 16.53 -8.74 2.06
CA GLY A 118 17.04 -8.90 0.70
C GLY A 118 17.69 -7.63 0.14
N LEU A 119 18.34 -6.84 1.00
CA LEU A 119 18.98 -5.59 0.64
C LEU A 119 20.21 -5.87 -0.24
N THR A 120 20.00 -5.79 -1.55
CA THR A 120 21.04 -5.99 -2.56
C THR A 120 21.30 -4.69 -3.32
N THR A 121 22.42 -4.63 -4.04
CA THR A 121 22.77 -3.46 -4.87
C THR A 121 21.77 -3.17 -6.00
N ALA A 122 20.84 -4.10 -6.30
CA ALA A 122 19.73 -3.84 -7.21
C ALA A 122 18.70 -2.87 -6.63
N LEU A 123 18.52 -2.86 -5.30
CA LEU A 123 17.54 -2.03 -4.60
C LEU A 123 18.06 -0.64 -4.25
N VAL A 124 19.38 -0.42 -4.30
CA VAL A 124 20.02 0.85 -3.94
C VAL A 124 20.15 1.75 -5.18
N ARG A 125 19.77 3.02 -5.06
CA ARG A 125 20.00 4.03 -6.09
C ARG A 125 21.38 4.66 -5.96
N GLY A 126 22.03 4.92 -7.09
CA GLY A 126 23.33 5.59 -7.16
C GLY A 126 24.52 4.63 -7.13
N ARG A 127 25.56 4.93 -7.89
CA ARG A 127 26.77 4.08 -7.97
C ARG A 127 27.51 4.05 -6.64
N ASP A 128 27.65 5.20 -6.01
CA ASP A 128 28.44 5.35 -4.78
C ASP A 128 27.76 4.64 -3.60
N ASN A 129 26.44 4.75 -3.48
CA ASN A 129 25.66 4.04 -2.45
C ASN A 129 25.73 2.52 -2.62
N LYS A 130 25.77 2.01 -3.85
CA LYS A 130 25.96 0.57 -4.11
C LYS A 130 27.33 0.10 -3.66
N ALA A 131 28.38 0.83 -4.03
CA ALA A 131 29.73 0.52 -3.61
C ALA A 131 29.89 0.63 -2.08
N ALA A 132 29.22 1.61 -1.48
CA ALA A 132 29.15 1.80 -0.03
C ALA A 132 28.51 0.60 0.66
N LEU A 133 27.37 0.10 0.15
CA LEU A 133 26.72 -1.11 0.67
C LEU A 133 27.63 -2.34 0.59
N GLU A 134 28.26 -2.58 -0.56
CA GLU A 134 29.18 -3.73 -0.74
C GLU A 134 30.35 -3.64 0.24
N THR A 135 31.03 -2.49 0.30
CA THR A 135 32.16 -2.25 1.20
C THR A 135 31.75 -2.45 2.66
N MET A 136 30.60 -1.90 3.05
CA MET A 136 30.05 -2.01 4.40
C MET A 136 29.74 -3.47 4.76
N VAL A 137 29.15 -4.24 3.85
CA VAL A 137 28.86 -5.67 4.08
C VAL A 137 30.17 -6.46 4.23
N ASP A 138 31.16 -6.20 3.39
CA ASP A 138 32.44 -6.92 3.44
C ASP A 138 33.21 -6.60 4.71
N GLN A 139 33.36 -5.31 5.05
CA GLN A 139 33.99 -4.88 6.30
C GLN A 139 33.22 -5.37 7.53
N GLY A 140 31.89 -5.37 7.46
CA GLY A 140 31.03 -5.89 8.52
C GLY A 140 31.25 -7.39 8.74
N LYS A 141 31.32 -8.19 7.67
CA LYS A 141 31.61 -9.63 7.78
C LYS A 141 33.01 -9.90 8.33
N GLU A 142 34.01 -9.13 7.92
CA GLU A 142 35.38 -9.26 8.42
C GLU A 142 35.45 -8.93 9.92
N LEU A 143 34.88 -7.80 10.35
CA LEU A 143 34.80 -7.43 11.75
C LEU A 143 33.99 -8.44 12.57
N PHE A 144 32.87 -8.92 12.03
CA PHE A 144 32.05 -9.95 12.66
C PHE A 144 32.85 -11.23 12.92
N GLY A 145 33.59 -11.71 11.93
CA GLY A 145 34.44 -12.90 12.07
C GLY A 145 35.56 -12.74 13.10
N ARG A 146 36.14 -11.52 13.20
CA ARG A 146 37.12 -11.21 14.25
C ARG A 146 36.50 -11.21 15.64
N LEU A 147 35.33 -10.58 15.80
CA LEU A 147 34.63 -10.54 17.09
C LEU A 147 34.13 -11.93 17.50
N GLU A 148 33.76 -12.80 16.56
CA GLU A 148 33.24 -14.13 16.88
C GLU A 148 34.28 -15.00 17.61
N VAL A 149 35.57 -14.85 17.34
CA VAL A 149 36.61 -15.66 18.00
C VAL A 149 37.00 -15.13 19.39
N GLU A 150 36.51 -13.97 19.80
CA GLU A 150 36.83 -13.37 21.08
C GLU A 150 36.17 -14.14 22.24
N PRO A 151 36.91 -14.47 23.32
CA PRO A 151 36.37 -15.25 24.44
C PRO A 151 35.15 -14.60 25.10
N GLU A 152 35.19 -13.28 25.33
CA GLU A 152 34.08 -12.53 25.92
C GLU A 152 32.81 -12.62 25.06
N VAL A 153 32.98 -12.60 23.74
CA VAL A 153 31.88 -12.72 22.78
C VAL A 153 31.32 -14.13 22.79
N GLN A 154 32.18 -15.17 22.82
CA GLN A 154 31.75 -16.57 22.91
C GLN A 154 30.96 -16.85 24.20
N GLU A 155 31.41 -16.31 25.34
CA GLU A 155 30.66 -16.40 26.60
C GLU A 155 29.29 -15.73 26.49
N ALA A 156 29.23 -14.53 25.90
CA ALA A 156 27.98 -13.81 25.70
C ALA A 156 27.02 -14.54 24.73
N ILE A 157 27.54 -15.14 23.65
CA ILE A 157 26.77 -15.98 22.72
C ILE A 157 26.18 -17.18 23.48
N GLN A 158 26.99 -17.85 24.30
CA GLN A 158 26.54 -19.00 25.05
C GLN A 158 25.46 -18.63 26.07
N TRP A 159 25.66 -17.53 26.80
CA TRP A 159 24.66 -16.98 27.70
C TRP A 159 23.34 -16.66 26.96
N ALA A 160 23.42 -16.04 25.79
CA ALA A 160 22.24 -15.70 24.98
C ALA A 160 21.49 -16.96 24.51
N LYS A 161 22.20 -18.03 24.13
CA LYS A 161 21.62 -19.34 23.78
C LYS A 161 20.88 -19.95 24.98
N ASP A 162 21.51 -19.95 26.14
CA ASP A 162 20.93 -20.52 27.36
C ASP A 162 19.72 -19.73 27.85
N GLU A 163 19.76 -18.40 27.78
CA GLU A 163 18.63 -17.55 28.14
C GLU A 163 17.46 -17.71 27.16
N ARG A 164 17.73 -17.82 25.85
CA ARG A 164 16.69 -18.12 24.85
C ARG A 164 16.01 -19.46 25.14
N LYS A 165 16.78 -20.49 25.49
CA LYS A 165 16.24 -21.80 25.89
C LYS A 165 15.35 -21.69 27.13
N ARG A 166 15.81 -20.99 28.18
CA ARG A 166 15.02 -20.73 29.39
C ARG A 166 13.70 -20.02 29.09
N GLN A 167 13.70 -19.05 28.19
CA GLN A 167 12.47 -18.36 27.79
C GLN A 167 11.50 -19.28 27.05
N ILE A 168 11.99 -20.12 26.14
CA ILE A 168 11.17 -21.09 25.42
C ILE A 168 10.55 -22.09 26.40
N ASP A 169 11.32 -22.60 27.35
CA ASP A 169 10.84 -23.56 28.35
C ASP A 169 9.77 -22.93 29.26
N LYS A 170 9.99 -21.69 29.71
CA LYS A 170 8.97 -20.92 30.47
C LYS A 170 7.69 -20.71 29.65
N LYS A 171 7.79 -20.38 28.36
CA LYS A 171 6.61 -20.21 27.49
C LYS A 171 5.87 -21.53 27.31
N ARG A 172 6.57 -22.63 27.08
CA ARG A 172 5.99 -23.98 26.97
C ARG A 172 5.30 -24.42 28.25
N GLU A 173 5.90 -24.17 29.41
CA GLU A 173 5.28 -24.51 30.69
C GLU A 173 4.01 -23.70 30.95
N LYS A 174 4.04 -22.38 30.67
CA LYS A 174 2.85 -21.53 30.76
C LYS A 174 1.74 -22.01 29.81
N GLN A 175 2.09 -22.36 28.58
CA GLN A 175 1.13 -22.85 27.60
C GLN A 175 0.49 -24.17 28.04
N LYS A 176 1.28 -25.13 28.54
CA LYS A 176 0.77 -26.39 29.10
C LYS A 176 -0.17 -26.16 30.29
N LYS A 177 0.16 -25.24 31.20
CA LYS A 177 -0.72 -24.90 32.33
C LYS A 177 -2.04 -24.29 31.86
N LEU A 178 -1.98 -23.42 30.84
CA LEU A 178 -3.17 -22.79 30.28
C LEU A 178 -4.08 -23.81 29.58
N GLU A 179 -3.49 -24.75 28.82
CA GLU A 179 -4.20 -25.84 28.16
C GLU A 179 -4.83 -26.81 29.17
N ALA A 180 -4.10 -27.19 30.23
CA ALA A 180 -4.63 -28.04 31.29
C ALA A 180 -5.82 -27.39 31.99
N LYS A 181 -5.73 -26.09 32.32
CA LYS A 181 -6.83 -25.34 32.93
C LYS A 181 -8.05 -25.27 32.01
N ARG A 182 -7.86 -24.99 30.71
CA ARG A 182 -8.96 -24.99 29.73
C ARG A 182 -9.62 -26.36 29.59
N ALA A 183 -8.83 -27.43 29.61
CA ALA A 183 -9.36 -28.80 29.55
C ALA A 183 -10.18 -29.15 30.80
N GLU A 184 -9.74 -28.70 31.98
CA GLU A 184 -10.48 -28.88 33.23
C GLU A 184 -11.80 -28.07 33.24
N GLU A 185 -11.76 -26.81 32.81
CA GLU A 185 -12.95 -25.97 32.66
C GLU A 185 -13.96 -26.55 31.65
N ALA A 186 -13.47 -27.11 30.53
CA ALA A 186 -14.32 -27.77 29.54
C ALA A 186 -15.00 -29.02 30.10
N ARG A 187 -14.28 -29.87 30.85
CA ARG A 187 -14.85 -31.04 31.51
C ARG A 187 -15.91 -30.63 32.54
N ALA A 188 -15.61 -29.63 33.38
CA ALA A 188 -16.55 -29.13 34.36
C ALA A 188 -17.81 -28.52 33.72
N ALA A 189 -17.68 -27.86 32.56
CA ALA A 189 -18.81 -27.33 31.80
C ALA A 189 -19.66 -28.44 31.17
N GLU A 190 -19.03 -29.48 30.64
CA GLU A 190 -19.73 -30.64 30.06
C GLU A 190 -20.48 -31.44 31.13
N GLU A 191 -19.88 -31.65 32.29
CA GLU A 191 -20.52 -32.30 33.45
C GLU A 191 -21.76 -31.52 33.91
N LYS A 192 -21.66 -30.19 34.02
CA LYS A 192 -22.81 -29.32 34.31
C LYS A 192 -23.91 -29.40 33.25
N ARG A 193 -23.55 -29.51 31.96
CA ARG A 193 -24.54 -29.64 30.89
C ARG A 193 -25.31 -30.96 31.00
N LEU A 194 -24.61 -32.06 31.23
CA LEU A 194 -25.21 -33.38 31.41
C LEU A 194 -26.11 -33.45 32.66
N GLU A 195 -25.77 -32.73 33.71
CA GLU A 195 -26.59 -32.62 34.92
C GLU A 195 -27.88 -31.82 34.68
N GLN A 196 -27.82 -30.75 33.87
CA GLN A 196 -29.00 -30.00 33.44
C GLN A 196 -29.91 -30.81 32.52
N GLU A 197 -29.36 -31.68 31.65
CA GLU A 197 -30.15 -32.54 30.76
C GLU A 197 -30.85 -33.70 31.50
N ARG A 198 -30.47 -34.00 32.75
CA ARG A 198 -31.06 -35.06 33.58
C ARG A 198 -32.23 -34.62 34.46
N HIS A 199 -32.43 -33.31 34.63
CA HIS A 199 -33.49 -32.71 35.43
C HIS A 199 -34.62 -32.16 34.56
#